data_AF-A0A1V6U3D7-F1
#
_entry.id   AF-A0A1V6U3D7-F1
#
_cell.length_a   1.000
_cell.length_b   1.000
_cell.length_c   1.000
_cell.angle_alpha   90.00
_cell.angle_beta   90.00
_cell.angle_gamma   90.00
#
_symmetry.space_group_name_H-M   'P 1'
#
loop_
_entity.id
_entity.type
_entity.pdbx_description
1 polymer ?
#
loop_
_entity_poly.entity_id
_entity_poly.type
_entity_poly.pdbx_seq_one_letter_code
_entity_poly.pdbx_strand_id
1 'polypeptide(L)'
;MKPLSSTSWAAQGVAGLLVFPLLPVEASTDNPSLAPAPPMGFNNWARFECDLNETLFTETAQAMRKRGLLDVGYDRLTLDDCWMLHDRADDGSLEWDTDKFPHGIPWLAEYMKNEGFHLGIYQDSGNLTCGGYTGSYGHEAQDAELFASWGIDYLKLDGCNVWAEEGRSLREEYRVRYMQWHNVLSALPNPLIFSNSAPAYFEGEAADWAVVMDWVPESGELARHSADVIVYSSNGSAWDSIMYNYDMHARLVRYQQPGYYNDPDFLIPDHPSLSQNEKRSQFALWASIGAPLILSAYVPDLSDEEIAFLSNKALIAVNQDPLGQQSALVSRDGTFDVLSRSLENGDRLLTVLNRGADAATTTVTLARLGLTSQSGCKYEARDLVTDDISTMDSAIQIQLDSHVAKVYRIALPESCTKTTPTGMVFNTPSGLCLTASTDSITFEKCSALDTQVWHVTATGDGTKLTLSPLSDTSVCLAADGVSLAKCRGTASTWDHYISGHLRSSSGNCLTQTKDKASIEECVIDSVGQIFGLPSGVHLAKGDLN
;
A
#
# COMPACT_ATOMS: atom_id res chain seq x y z
N MET A 1 -72.24 24.62 40.66
CA MET A 1 -72.00 25.24 39.34
C MET A 1 -71.11 24.31 38.54
N LYS A 2 -71.47 24.04 37.29
CA LYS A 2 -70.84 23.08 36.36
C LYS A 2 -69.40 23.51 36.00
N PRO A 3 -68.44 22.58 35.78
CA PRO A 3 -67.26 22.88 34.98
C PRO A 3 -67.64 22.78 33.49
N LEU A 4 -67.22 23.78 32.72
CA LEU A 4 -67.33 23.82 31.26
C LEU A 4 -66.14 23.09 30.64
N SER A 5 -66.45 22.32 29.61
CA SER A 5 -65.56 21.55 28.74
C SER A 5 -64.54 22.42 28.01
N SER A 6 -63.31 21.93 27.89
CA SER A 6 -62.40 22.32 26.82
C SER A 6 -62.15 21.11 25.90
N THR A 7 -62.36 21.38 24.63
CA THR A 7 -62.32 20.49 23.45
C THR A 7 -60.93 19.92 23.21
N SER A 8 -60.82 18.60 22.98
CA SER A 8 -59.62 18.00 22.39
C SER A 8 -59.63 18.22 20.88
N TRP A 9 -58.52 18.75 20.36
CA TRP A 9 -58.18 18.67 18.95
C TRP A 9 -57.18 17.53 18.82
N ALA A 10 -57.60 16.42 18.22
CA ALA A 10 -56.70 15.34 17.84
C ALA A 10 -55.94 15.77 16.59
N ALA A 11 -54.65 16.09 16.73
CA ALA A 11 -53.73 16.16 15.62
C ALA A 11 -53.29 14.73 15.27
N GLN A 12 -53.77 14.20 14.15
CA GLN A 12 -53.21 12.99 13.53
C GLN A 12 -51.86 13.37 12.90
N GLY A 13 -50.78 13.20 13.65
CA GLY A 13 -49.43 13.17 13.09
C GLY A 13 -49.16 11.78 12.54
N VAL A 14 -49.27 11.61 11.22
CA VAL A 14 -48.75 10.42 10.53
C VAL A 14 -47.24 10.59 10.46
N ALA A 15 -46.52 10.03 11.44
CA ALA A 15 -45.09 9.85 11.34
C ALA A 15 -44.82 8.73 10.32
N GLY A 16 -44.66 9.11 9.05
CA GLY A 16 -44.12 8.22 8.04
C GLY A 16 -42.64 7.97 8.33
N LEU A 17 -42.33 6.84 8.95
CA LEU A 17 -40.97 6.28 8.96
C LEU A 17 -40.58 5.98 7.51
N LEU A 18 -39.83 6.89 6.89
CA LEU A 18 -39.06 6.60 5.69
C LEU A 18 -37.97 5.62 6.10
N VAL A 19 -38.27 4.32 5.95
CA VAL A 19 -37.25 3.26 5.98
C VAL A 19 -36.47 3.41 4.68
N PHE A 20 -35.37 4.15 4.72
CA PHE A 20 -34.35 4.03 3.67
C PHE A 20 -33.80 2.60 3.77
N PRO A 21 -33.72 1.85 2.65
CA PRO A 21 -33.01 0.58 2.67
C PRO A 21 -31.57 0.89 3.06
N LEU A 22 -31.12 0.33 4.18
CA LEU A 22 -29.70 0.24 4.50
C LEU A 22 -29.06 -0.56 3.37
N LEU A 23 -28.41 0.15 2.44
CA LEU A 23 -27.53 -0.51 1.49
C LEU A 23 -26.44 -1.20 2.33
N PRO A 24 -26.09 -2.46 2.04
CA PRO A 24 -24.98 -3.10 2.73
C PRO A 24 -23.73 -2.25 2.50
N VAL A 25 -23.02 -1.92 3.58
CA VAL A 25 -21.68 -1.33 3.45
C VAL A 25 -20.77 -2.44 2.93
N GLU A 26 -20.26 -2.25 1.73
CA GLU A 26 -19.31 -3.17 1.10
C GLU A 26 -17.88 -2.79 1.52
N ALA A 27 -16.95 -3.74 1.48
CA ALA A 27 -15.54 -3.44 1.71
C ALA A 27 -15.00 -2.53 0.58
N SER A 28 -13.99 -1.71 0.84
CA SER A 28 -13.36 -0.87 -0.21
C SER A 28 -12.94 -1.69 -1.44
N THR A 29 -12.44 -2.90 -1.22
CA THR A 29 -12.03 -3.84 -2.28
C THR A 29 -13.19 -4.42 -3.10
N ASP A 30 -14.43 -4.35 -2.61
CA ASP A 30 -15.62 -4.75 -3.35
C ASP A 30 -16.08 -3.66 -4.34
N ASN A 31 -15.69 -2.40 -4.11
CA ASN A 31 -15.96 -1.26 -4.99
C ASN A 31 -14.66 -0.61 -5.52
N PRO A 32 -13.90 -1.30 -6.39
CA PRO A 32 -12.64 -0.77 -6.93
C PRO A 32 -12.84 0.47 -7.81
N SER A 33 -14.07 0.84 -8.15
CA SER A 33 -14.33 2.01 -9.00
C SER A 33 -14.05 3.35 -8.31
N LEU A 34 -14.03 3.39 -6.98
CA LEU A 34 -13.71 4.59 -6.20
C LEU A 34 -12.21 4.94 -6.28
N ALA A 35 -11.34 3.93 -6.25
CA ALA A 35 -9.91 4.04 -6.46
C ALA A 35 -9.42 2.91 -7.38
N PRO A 36 -9.57 3.04 -8.71
CA PRO A 36 -9.24 1.98 -9.66
C PRO A 36 -7.74 1.78 -9.87
N ALA A 37 -6.92 2.74 -9.43
CA ALA A 37 -5.46 2.71 -9.44
C ALA A 37 -4.92 3.51 -8.23
N PRO A 38 -3.64 3.35 -7.84
CA PRO A 38 -3.07 4.13 -6.75
C PRO A 38 -3.19 5.63 -7.01
N PRO A 39 -3.66 6.45 -6.04
CA PRO A 39 -3.76 7.89 -6.22
C PRO A 39 -2.41 8.55 -6.55
N MET A 40 -2.43 9.61 -7.35
CA MET A 40 -1.26 10.41 -7.68
C MET A 40 -1.56 11.88 -7.38
N GLY A 41 -0.61 12.60 -6.78
CA GLY A 41 -0.92 13.94 -6.32
C GLY A 41 0.15 14.64 -5.51
N PHE A 42 -0.29 15.50 -4.61
CA PHE A 42 0.53 16.30 -3.72
C PHE A 42 -0.08 16.33 -2.30
N ASN A 43 0.79 16.37 -1.30
CA ASN A 43 0.46 16.67 0.08
C ASN A 43 1.59 17.54 0.67
N ASN A 44 1.26 18.49 1.55
CA ASN A 44 2.25 19.44 2.06
C ASN A 44 3.14 18.93 3.19
N TRP A 45 2.80 17.82 3.85
CA TRP A 45 3.28 17.50 5.20
C TRP A 45 4.79 17.37 5.32
N ALA A 46 5.43 16.47 4.55
CA ALA A 46 6.86 16.22 4.75
C ALA A 46 7.72 17.47 4.49
N ARG A 47 7.30 18.33 3.56
CA ARG A 47 8.05 19.52 3.15
C ARG A 47 7.75 20.75 3.99
N PHE A 48 6.49 20.97 4.35
CA PHE A 48 6.01 22.22 4.91
C PHE A 48 5.43 22.09 6.32
N GLU A 49 5.08 20.88 6.77
CA GLU A 49 4.42 20.64 8.05
C GLU A 49 3.22 21.60 8.22
N CYS A 50 3.16 22.37 9.32
CA CYS A 50 2.10 23.37 9.56
C CYS A 50 2.26 24.69 8.77
N ASP A 51 3.32 24.89 7.98
CA ASP A 51 3.54 26.09 7.16
C ASP A 51 2.79 26.01 5.81
N LEU A 52 1.50 25.70 5.91
CA LEU A 52 0.57 25.62 4.78
C LEU A 52 -0.36 26.84 4.75
N ASN A 53 -0.75 27.25 3.53
CA ASN A 53 -1.77 28.27 3.30
C ASN A 53 -2.37 28.12 1.90
N GLU A 54 -3.42 28.89 1.62
CA GLU A 54 -4.11 28.90 0.32
C GLU A 54 -3.17 29.16 -0.88
N THR A 55 -2.17 30.04 -0.70
CA THR A 55 -1.21 30.39 -1.76
C THR A 55 -0.35 29.19 -2.14
N LEU A 56 0.15 28.43 -1.16
CA LEU A 56 0.94 27.22 -1.39
C LEU A 56 0.21 26.25 -2.32
N PHE A 57 -1.08 26.01 -2.07
CA PHE A 57 -1.88 25.09 -2.87
C PHE A 57 -2.17 25.63 -4.26
N THR A 58 -2.56 26.90 -4.39
CA THR A 58 -2.84 27.51 -5.70
C THR A 58 -1.59 27.60 -6.59
N GLU A 59 -0.43 27.96 -6.02
CA GLU A 59 0.86 27.96 -6.75
C GLU A 59 1.30 26.55 -7.13
N THR A 60 1.15 25.58 -6.23
CA THR A 60 1.50 24.18 -6.50
C THR A 60 0.64 23.62 -7.63
N ALA A 61 -0.68 23.83 -7.62
CA ALA A 61 -1.57 23.42 -8.70
C ALA A 61 -1.21 24.06 -10.04
N GLN A 62 -0.94 25.37 -10.06
CA GLN A 62 -0.50 26.08 -11.27
C GLN A 62 0.83 25.52 -11.80
N ALA A 63 1.79 25.25 -10.92
CA ALA A 63 3.08 24.67 -11.28
C ALA A 63 2.92 23.24 -11.82
N MET A 64 2.17 22.38 -11.14
CA MET A 64 1.89 21.00 -11.59
C MET A 64 1.27 20.99 -12.99
N ARG A 65 0.28 21.85 -13.24
CA ARG A 65 -0.33 21.99 -14.58
C ARG A 65 0.68 22.51 -15.61
N LYS A 66 1.40 23.60 -15.31
CA LYS A 66 2.36 24.21 -16.24
C LYS A 66 3.54 23.30 -16.57
N ARG A 67 3.98 22.48 -15.62
CA ARG A 67 5.12 21.55 -15.76
C ARG A 67 4.68 20.15 -16.24
N GLY A 68 3.40 19.95 -16.54
CA GLY A 68 2.88 18.72 -17.17
C GLY A 68 2.64 17.54 -16.23
N LEU A 69 2.63 17.76 -14.90
CA LEU A 69 2.34 16.72 -13.91
C LEU A 69 0.83 16.34 -13.92
N LEU A 70 -0.06 17.32 -14.09
CA LEU A 70 -1.50 17.04 -14.25
C LEU A 70 -1.76 16.13 -15.47
N ASP A 71 -1.07 16.38 -16.59
CA ASP A 71 -1.24 15.63 -17.84
C ASP A 71 -0.82 14.15 -17.74
N VAL A 72 -0.06 13.79 -16.71
CA VAL A 72 0.40 12.41 -16.45
C VAL A 72 -0.26 11.78 -15.23
N GLY A 73 -1.28 12.43 -14.66
CA GLY A 73 -2.17 11.85 -13.67
C GLY A 73 -2.04 12.40 -12.25
N TYR A 74 -1.12 13.32 -11.96
CA TYR A 74 -1.07 13.97 -10.65
C TYR A 74 -2.21 14.98 -10.53
N ASP A 75 -3.37 14.54 -10.07
CA ASP A 75 -4.63 15.28 -10.12
C ASP A 75 -5.20 15.61 -8.73
N ARG A 76 -4.62 15.09 -7.65
CA ARG A 76 -5.09 15.33 -6.27
C ARG A 76 -4.13 16.20 -5.47
N LEU A 77 -4.63 17.22 -4.80
CA LEU A 77 -3.90 17.97 -3.79
C LEU A 77 -4.59 17.79 -2.44
N THR A 78 -3.87 17.32 -1.44
CA THR A 78 -4.44 17.04 -0.11
C THR A 78 -3.86 18.02 0.92
N LEU A 79 -4.73 18.75 1.60
CA LEU A 79 -4.37 19.52 2.80
C LEU A 79 -4.00 18.54 3.92
N ASP A 80 -2.82 18.70 4.52
CA ASP A 80 -2.47 17.95 5.73
C ASP A 80 -2.88 18.70 7.01
N ASP A 81 -2.39 18.29 8.18
CA ASP A 81 -2.74 18.88 9.47
C ASP A 81 -2.49 20.40 9.54
N CYS A 82 -3.01 21.02 10.60
CA CYS A 82 -2.87 22.45 10.91
C CYS A 82 -3.68 23.40 9.99
N TRP A 83 -4.65 22.91 9.22
CA TRP A 83 -5.51 23.74 8.35
C TRP A 83 -6.65 24.45 9.11
N MET A 84 -7.04 23.92 10.26
CA MET A 84 -8.22 24.31 11.04
C MET A 84 -7.90 25.13 12.29
N LEU A 85 -8.93 25.71 12.90
CA LEU A 85 -8.84 26.28 14.25
C LEU A 85 -8.72 25.15 15.30
N HIS A 86 -8.17 25.48 16.48
CA HIS A 86 -8.03 24.51 17.58
C HIS A 86 -9.37 24.11 18.21
N ASP A 87 -10.38 24.95 18.11
CA ASP A 87 -11.70 24.74 18.70
C ASP A 87 -12.76 24.60 17.60
N ARG A 88 -13.76 23.78 17.86
CA ARG A 88 -14.98 23.70 17.04
C ARG A 88 -15.86 24.93 17.28
N ALA A 89 -16.69 25.26 16.30
CA ALA A 89 -17.76 26.23 16.48
C ALA A 89 -18.79 25.77 17.53
N ASP A 90 -19.67 26.68 17.96
CA ASP A 90 -20.72 26.39 18.96
C ASP A 90 -21.67 25.25 18.53
N ASP A 91 -21.83 25.01 17.23
CA ASP A 91 -22.64 23.91 16.67
C ASP A 91 -21.87 22.60 16.47
N GLY A 92 -20.60 22.56 16.89
CA GLY A 92 -19.72 21.40 16.78
C GLY A 92 -19.01 21.28 15.43
N SER A 93 -19.22 22.18 14.48
CA SER A 93 -18.52 22.14 13.18
C SER A 93 -17.04 22.52 13.29
N LEU A 94 -16.23 21.94 12.42
CA LEU A 94 -14.84 22.37 12.21
C LEU A 94 -14.80 23.69 11.44
N GLU A 95 -13.92 24.60 11.88
CA GLU A 95 -13.66 25.88 11.19
C GLU A 95 -12.23 25.92 10.66
N TRP A 96 -12.04 26.46 9.45
CA TRP A 96 -10.70 26.68 8.89
C TRP A 96 -10.04 27.92 9.50
N ASP A 97 -8.71 27.93 9.50
CA ASP A 97 -7.96 29.14 9.85
C ASP A 97 -8.08 30.18 8.72
N THR A 98 -8.75 31.30 9.00
CA THR A 98 -8.98 32.37 8.01
C THR A 98 -7.74 33.19 7.65
N ASP A 99 -6.69 33.15 8.48
CA ASP A 99 -5.40 33.78 8.12
C ASP A 99 -4.65 32.92 7.10
N LYS A 100 -4.76 31.59 7.21
CA LYS A 100 -4.18 30.64 6.22
C LYS A 100 -5.03 30.50 4.96
N PHE A 101 -6.36 30.52 5.12
CA PHE A 101 -7.34 30.30 4.05
C PHE A 101 -8.39 31.42 4.03
N PRO A 102 -8.02 32.64 3.58
CA PRO A 102 -8.88 33.82 3.63
C PRO A 102 -10.14 33.72 2.78
N HIS A 103 -10.15 32.88 1.73
CA HIS A 103 -11.36 32.62 0.94
C HIS A 103 -12.11 31.35 1.38
N GLY A 104 -11.52 30.58 2.29
CA GLY A 104 -12.06 29.34 2.85
C GLY A 104 -11.83 28.08 2.00
N ILE A 105 -11.95 26.93 2.65
CA ILE A 105 -11.75 25.62 2.01
C ILE A 105 -12.73 25.34 0.85
N PRO A 106 -14.03 25.71 0.93
CA PRO A 106 -14.94 25.55 -0.22
C PRO A 106 -14.47 26.29 -1.47
N TRP A 107 -13.93 27.50 -1.31
CA TRP A 107 -13.39 28.26 -2.43
C TRP A 107 -12.15 27.56 -3.00
N LEU A 108 -11.26 27.04 -2.16
CA LEU A 108 -10.07 26.33 -2.60
C LEU A 108 -10.45 25.05 -3.38
N ALA A 109 -11.44 24.30 -2.91
CA ALA A 109 -11.96 23.13 -3.61
C ALA A 109 -12.54 23.49 -4.99
N GLU A 110 -13.33 24.57 -5.06
CA GLU A 110 -13.84 25.09 -6.34
C GLU A 110 -12.71 25.55 -7.27
N TYR A 111 -11.69 26.23 -6.73
CA TYR A 111 -10.50 26.62 -7.48
C TYR A 111 -9.77 25.41 -8.05
N MET A 112 -9.50 24.38 -7.24
CA MET A 112 -8.84 23.14 -7.70
C MET A 112 -9.62 22.50 -8.82
N LYS A 113 -10.94 22.36 -8.66
CA LYS A 113 -11.82 21.80 -9.68
C LYS A 113 -11.76 22.58 -11.00
N ASN A 114 -11.77 23.91 -10.94
CA ASN A 114 -11.66 24.77 -12.13
C ASN A 114 -10.30 24.66 -12.83
N GLU A 115 -9.25 24.32 -12.08
CA GLU A 115 -7.89 24.10 -12.60
C GLU A 115 -7.65 22.67 -13.10
N GLY A 116 -8.62 21.76 -12.91
CA GLY A 116 -8.56 20.36 -13.33
C GLY A 116 -8.08 19.38 -12.26
N PHE A 117 -8.03 19.82 -11.00
CA PHE A 117 -7.59 19.03 -9.85
C PHE A 117 -8.75 18.69 -8.90
N HIS A 118 -8.47 17.78 -8.00
CA HIS A 118 -9.28 17.35 -6.87
C HIS A 118 -8.64 17.83 -5.56
N LEU A 119 -9.45 18.17 -4.55
CA LEU A 119 -8.96 18.58 -3.23
C LEU A 119 -9.29 17.52 -2.17
N GLY A 120 -8.25 17.04 -1.50
CA GLY A 120 -8.35 16.20 -0.32
C GLY A 120 -8.13 17.00 0.97
N ILE A 121 -8.52 16.41 2.10
CA ILE A 121 -8.33 16.99 3.43
C ILE A 121 -7.80 15.96 4.44
N TYR A 122 -7.20 16.46 5.51
CA TYR A 122 -6.72 15.69 6.65
C TYR A 122 -7.66 15.81 7.85
N GLN A 123 -7.82 14.70 8.56
CA GLN A 123 -8.36 14.63 9.91
C GLN A 123 -7.69 13.54 10.75
N ASP A 124 -8.10 13.46 12.02
CA ASP A 124 -7.67 12.41 12.96
C ASP A 124 -8.87 11.71 13.61
N SER A 125 -8.78 10.38 13.74
CA SER A 125 -9.76 9.52 14.42
C SER A 125 -9.74 9.66 15.96
N GLY A 126 -8.72 10.30 16.51
CA GLY A 126 -8.56 10.64 17.91
C GLY A 126 -9.30 11.92 18.31
N ASN A 127 -9.05 12.34 19.55
CA ASN A 127 -9.63 13.55 20.11
C ASN A 127 -8.86 14.82 19.75
N LEU A 128 -7.59 14.68 19.40
CA LEU A 128 -6.75 15.76 18.89
C LEU A 128 -5.93 15.20 17.72
N THR A 129 -5.67 16.02 16.71
CA THR A 129 -4.71 15.67 15.65
C THR A 129 -3.30 15.54 16.20
N CYS A 130 -2.38 15.03 15.39
CA CYS A 130 -0.96 14.94 15.76
C CYS A 130 -0.36 16.33 16.08
N GLY A 131 -0.77 17.37 15.37
CA GLY A 131 -0.41 18.77 15.62
C GLY A 131 -1.17 19.44 16.80
N GLY A 132 -2.08 18.72 17.46
CA GLY A 132 -2.82 19.21 18.63
C GLY A 132 -4.05 20.07 18.27
N TYR A 133 -4.55 19.99 17.05
CA TYR A 133 -5.84 20.58 16.65
C TYR A 133 -7.00 19.67 17.04
N THR A 134 -8.23 20.15 16.97
CA THR A 134 -9.41 19.35 17.35
C THR A 134 -9.54 18.09 16.48
N GLY A 135 -9.61 16.91 17.10
CA GLY A 135 -9.81 15.65 16.37
C GLY A 135 -11.30 15.39 16.10
N SER A 136 -11.59 14.30 15.39
CA SER A 136 -12.95 14.01 14.92
C SER A 136 -13.69 12.91 15.72
N TYR A 137 -13.12 12.42 16.83
CA TYR A 137 -13.79 11.42 17.67
C TYR A 137 -15.17 11.91 18.17
N GLY A 138 -16.23 11.17 17.83
CA GLY A 138 -17.62 11.49 18.15
C GLY A 138 -18.30 12.48 17.19
N HIS A 139 -17.59 12.98 16.17
CA HIS A 139 -18.09 13.91 15.15
C HIS A 139 -17.96 13.34 13.72
N GLU A 140 -17.71 12.04 13.56
CA GLU A 140 -17.31 11.43 12.29
C GLU A 140 -18.29 11.71 11.15
N ALA A 141 -19.60 11.51 11.41
CA ALA A 141 -20.64 11.77 10.42
C ALA A 141 -20.80 13.27 10.10
N GLN A 142 -20.72 14.12 11.12
CA GLN A 142 -20.83 15.58 10.96
C GLN A 142 -19.66 16.11 10.11
N ASP A 143 -18.44 15.68 10.41
CA ASP A 143 -17.23 16.13 9.73
C ASP A 143 -17.18 15.58 8.29
N ALA A 144 -17.57 14.32 8.07
CA ALA A 144 -17.66 13.75 6.73
C ALA A 144 -18.67 14.50 5.84
N GLU A 145 -19.86 14.82 6.36
CA GLU A 145 -20.86 15.62 5.64
C GLU A 145 -20.35 17.04 5.35
N LEU A 146 -19.63 17.65 6.29
CA LEU A 146 -19.01 18.96 6.13
C LEU A 146 -17.98 18.95 5.00
N PHE A 147 -17.06 17.97 4.98
CA PHE A 147 -16.06 17.85 3.92
C PHE A 147 -16.71 17.63 2.55
N ALA A 148 -17.69 16.74 2.46
CA ALA A 148 -18.45 16.53 1.22
C ALA A 148 -19.16 17.82 0.77
N SER A 149 -19.70 18.62 1.71
CA SER A 149 -20.35 19.91 1.40
C SER A 149 -19.39 20.95 0.84
N TRP A 150 -18.10 20.87 1.20
CA TRP A 150 -17.04 21.74 0.68
C TRP A 150 -16.52 21.28 -0.69
N GLY A 151 -16.91 20.10 -1.15
CA GLY A 151 -16.44 19.51 -2.42
C GLY A 151 -15.15 18.70 -2.29
N ILE A 152 -14.81 18.25 -1.07
CA ILE A 152 -13.72 17.31 -0.83
C ILE A 152 -14.11 15.90 -1.30
N ASP A 153 -13.18 15.19 -1.91
CA ASP A 153 -13.37 13.82 -2.40
C ASP A 153 -12.29 12.82 -1.93
N TYR A 154 -11.39 13.26 -1.04
CA TYR A 154 -10.33 12.44 -0.46
C TYR A 154 -10.12 12.82 1.02
N LEU A 155 -10.07 11.83 1.90
CA LEU A 155 -9.78 12.00 3.33
C LEU A 155 -8.53 11.21 3.71
N LYS A 156 -7.47 11.90 4.15
CA LYS A 156 -6.39 11.30 4.95
C LYS A 156 -6.85 11.32 6.42
N LEU A 157 -6.94 10.14 7.05
CA LEU A 157 -7.33 10.05 8.44
C LEU A 157 -6.22 9.43 9.28
N ASP A 158 -5.78 10.20 10.26
CA ASP A 158 -4.75 9.84 11.22
C ASP A 158 -5.31 9.19 12.48
N GLY A 159 -4.43 8.85 13.42
CA GLY A 159 -4.80 8.17 14.67
C GLY A 159 -4.03 8.66 15.88
N CYS A 160 -3.59 9.91 15.93
CA CYS A 160 -2.99 10.45 17.14
C CYS A 160 -4.05 10.61 18.24
N ASN A 161 -3.64 10.56 19.51
CA ASN A 161 -4.54 10.80 20.65
C ASN A 161 -5.79 9.91 20.66
N VAL A 162 -5.67 8.66 20.21
CA VAL A 162 -6.69 7.61 20.35
C VAL A 162 -6.54 6.96 21.73
N TRP A 163 -7.63 6.95 22.49
CA TRP A 163 -7.69 6.28 23.79
C TRP A 163 -8.73 5.16 23.75
N ALA A 164 -8.31 3.96 24.14
CA ALA A 164 -9.19 2.81 24.19
C ALA A 164 -10.27 2.99 25.25
N GLU A 165 -11.53 2.72 24.88
CA GLU A 165 -12.62 2.66 25.84
C GLU A 165 -12.50 1.44 26.76
N GLU A 166 -13.21 1.47 27.90
CA GLU A 166 -13.19 0.40 28.89
C GLU A 166 -13.55 -0.95 28.26
N GLY A 167 -12.65 -1.94 28.42
CA GLY A 167 -12.84 -3.28 27.89
C GLY A 167 -12.37 -3.51 26.45
N ARG A 168 -11.81 -2.48 25.78
CA ARG A 168 -11.16 -2.62 24.47
C ARG A 168 -9.64 -2.49 24.60
N SER A 169 -8.90 -3.31 23.86
CA SER A 169 -7.48 -3.07 23.57
C SER A 169 -7.33 -1.91 22.58
N LEU A 170 -6.12 -1.35 22.46
CA LEU A 170 -5.86 -0.26 21.52
C LEU A 170 -6.14 -0.67 20.07
N ARG A 171 -5.69 -1.85 19.63
CA ARG A 171 -5.97 -2.35 18.27
C ARG A 171 -7.46 -2.55 17.99
N GLU A 172 -8.25 -2.96 18.99
CA GLU A 172 -9.72 -3.05 18.86
C GLU A 172 -10.36 -1.66 18.79
N GLU A 173 -9.84 -0.68 19.53
CA GLU A 173 -10.27 0.71 19.44
C GLU A 173 -10.07 1.27 18.03
N TYR A 174 -8.86 1.11 17.46
CA TYR A 174 -8.57 1.55 16.08
C TYR A 174 -9.49 0.87 15.07
N ARG A 175 -9.69 -0.45 15.18
CA ARG A 175 -10.61 -1.17 14.28
C ARG A 175 -12.02 -0.57 14.34
N VAL A 176 -12.56 -0.33 15.53
CA VAL A 176 -13.91 0.25 15.67
C VAL A 176 -13.97 1.64 15.02
N ARG A 177 -13.02 2.53 15.33
CA ARG A 177 -13.02 3.91 14.82
C ARG A 177 -12.85 3.97 13.31
N TYR A 178 -11.91 3.23 12.74
CA TYR A 178 -11.67 3.25 11.30
C TYR A 178 -12.79 2.55 10.51
N MET A 179 -13.39 1.48 11.04
CA MET A 179 -14.59 0.89 10.44
C MET A 179 -15.80 1.85 10.52
N GLN A 180 -15.92 2.63 11.60
CA GLN A 180 -16.96 3.66 11.70
C GLN A 180 -16.78 4.73 10.63
N TRP A 181 -15.55 5.22 10.42
CA TRP A 181 -15.22 6.14 9.33
C TRP A 181 -15.53 5.54 7.96
N HIS A 182 -15.11 4.30 7.70
CA HIS A 182 -15.44 3.59 6.46
C HIS A 182 -16.95 3.56 6.20
N ASN A 183 -17.75 3.20 7.22
CA ASN A 183 -19.21 3.15 7.11
C ASN A 183 -19.82 4.53 6.83
N VAL A 184 -19.32 5.57 7.50
CA VAL A 184 -19.78 6.96 7.32
C VAL A 184 -19.48 7.44 5.90
N LEU A 185 -18.25 7.27 5.43
CA LEU A 185 -17.83 7.72 4.10
C LEU A 185 -18.54 6.95 2.98
N SER A 186 -18.70 5.63 3.13
CA SER A 186 -19.40 4.78 2.18
C SER A 186 -20.89 5.10 2.06
N ALA A 187 -21.49 5.66 3.11
CA ALA A 187 -22.91 6.05 3.11
C ALA A 187 -23.18 7.40 2.44
N LEU A 188 -22.14 8.18 2.12
CA LEU A 188 -22.29 9.46 1.42
C LEU A 188 -22.80 9.24 -0.01
N PRO A 189 -23.60 10.17 -0.58
CA PRO A 189 -24.04 10.07 -1.97
C PRO A 189 -22.90 10.01 -2.98
N ASN A 190 -21.78 10.66 -2.67
CA ASN A 190 -20.51 10.55 -3.37
C ASN A 190 -19.45 10.21 -2.31
N PRO A 191 -19.06 8.94 -2.15
CA PRO A 191 -18.04 8.54 -1.18
C PRO A 191 -16.70 9.24 -1.45
N LEU A 192 -15.98 9.55 -0.37
CA LEU A 192 -14.60 10.06 -0.44
C LEU A 192 -13.65 8.87 -0.51
N ILE A 193 -12.53 9.03 -1.22
CA ILE A 193 -11.39 8.11 -1.13
C ILE A 193 -10.84 8.17 0.30
N PHE A 194 -10.74 7.03 0.96
CA PHE A 194 -10.34 6.92 2.35
C PHE A 194 -8.90 6.43 2.49
N SER A 195 -8.00 7.34 2.86
CA SER A 195 -6.59 7.08 3.16
C SER A 195 -6.42 6.82 4.65
N ASN A 196 -6.30 5.54 5.00
CA ASN A 196 -6.29 5.02 6.36
C ASN A 196 -4.87 4.98 6.95
N SER A 197 -4.63 5.58 8.12
CA SER A 197 -3.30 5.54 8.76
C SER A 197 -3.19 4.53 9.91
N ALA A 198 -4.21 3.72 10.20
CA ALA A 198 -4.23 2.85 11.37
C ALA A 198 -2.99 1.94 11.51
N PRO A 199 -2.48 1.26 10.45
CA PRO A 199 -1.34 0.37 10.62
C PRO A 199 -0.06 1.08 11.05
N ALA A 200 0.15 2.34 10.65
CA ALA A 200 1.34 3.12 11.01
C ALA A 200 1.49 3.29 12.53
N TYR A 201 0.39 3.29 13.29
CA TYR A 201 0.42 3.42 14.76
C TYR A 201 0.88 2.15 15.49
N PHE A 202 1.04 1.03 14.77
CA PHE A 202 1.44 -0.26 15.33
C PHE A 202 2.77 -0.76 14.76
N GLU A 203 3.46 0.00 13.91
CA GLU A 203 4.64 -0.49 13.18
C GLU A 203 5.77 -1.04 14.05
N GLY A 204 5.88 -0.56 15.30
CA GLY A 204 6.87 -1.02 16.28
C GLY A 204 6.50 -2.32 16.99
N GLU A 205 5.25 -2.79 16.88
CA GLU A 205 4.70 -3.93 17.59
C GLU A 205 4.19 -4.99 16.61
N ALA A 206 5.08 -5.88 16.16
CA ALA A 206 4.83 -6.78 15.03
C ALA A 206 3.58 -7.67 15.17
N ALA A 207 3.20 -8.06 16.39
CA ALA A 207 1.99 -8.86 16.64
C ALA A 207 0.72 -8.03 16.44
N ASP A 208 0.66 -6.84 17.03
CA ASP A 208 -0.49 -5.94 16.88
C ASP A 208 -0.61 -5.43 15.44
N TRP A 209 0.50 -5.07 14.81
CA TRP A 209 0.54 -4.66 13.41
C TRP A 209 -0.07 -5.72 12.48
N ALA A 210 0.26 -7.00 12.71
CA ALA A 210 -0.28 -8.10 11.92
C ALA A 210 -1.80 -8.22 12.05
N VAL A 211 -2.33 -8.12 13.27
CA VAL A 211 -3.77 -8.17 13.53
C VAL A 211 -4.49 -6.95 12.95
N VAL A 212 -3.85 -5.78 12.96
CA VAL A 212 -4.40 -4.57 12.35
C VAL A 212 -4.53 -4.72 10.84
N MET A 213 -3.54 -5.31 10.18
CA MET A 213 -3.56 -5.53 8.74
C MET A 213 -4.63 -6.51 8.25
N ASP A 214 -5.19 -7.35 9.12
CA ASP A 214 -6.23 -8.30 8.71
C ASP A 214 -7.53 -7.63 8.26
N TRP A 215 -7.86 -6.45 8.79
CA TRP A 215 -9.10 -5.73 8.48
C TRP A 215 -8.90 -4.45 7.68
N VAL A 216 -7.69 -3.88 7.68
CA VAL A 216 -7.42 -2.59 7.03
C VAL A 216 -7.83 -2.54 5.54
N PRO A 217 -7.58 -3.58 4.72
CA PRO A 217 -8.02 -3.60 3.33
C PRO A 217 -9.54 -3.53 3.13
N GLU A 218 -10.34 -3.79 4.17
CA GLU A 218 -11.80 -3.64 4.13
C GLU A 218 -12.26 -2.21 4.40
N SER A 219 -11.37 -1.35 4.90
CA SER A 219 -11.70 -0.09 5.58
C SER A 219 -10.94 1.12 5.03
N GLY A 220 -10.68 1.12 3.72
CA GLY A 220 -10.00 2.22 3.03
C GLY A 220 -9.52 1.80 1.66
N GLU A 221 -9.34 2.77 0.78
CA GLU A 221 -8.82 2.57 -0.58
C GLU A 221 -7.29 2.55 -0.63
N LEU A 222 -6.66 3.04 0.45
CA LEU A 222 -5.23 2.95 0.67
C LEU A 222 -4.93 3.06 2.17
N ALA A 223 -3.76 2.58 2.58
CA ALA A 223 -3.33 2.77 3.95
C ALA A 223 -1.83 3.01 4.10
N ARG A 224 -1.46 3.82 5.09
CA ARG A 224 -0.06 4.04 5.53
C ARG A 224 0.36 2.90 6.48
N HIS A 225 1.52 2.30 6.22
CA HIS A 225 1.96 1.06 6.91
C HIS A 225 3.13 1.19 7.87
N SER A 226 3.76 2.36 7.87
CA SER A 226 5.04 2.63 8.54
C SER A 226 5.06 4.06 9.07
N ALA A 227 6.11 4.39 9.81
CA ALA A 227 6.49 5.75 10.14
C ALA A 227 6.51 6.66 8.90
N ASP A 228 6.38 7.95 9.17
CA ASP A 228 6.51 8.99 8.15
C ASP A 228 7.88 8.93 7.47
N VAL A 229 7.88 9.20 6.17
CA VAL A 229 9.09 9.61 5.47
C VAL A 229 9.60 10.89 6.13
N ILE A 230 10.92 11.05 6.19
CA ILE A 230 11.54 12.15 6.93
C ILE A 230 10.97 13.52 6.52
N VAL A 231 10.62 14.32 7.53
CA VAL A 231 10.26 15.73 7.34
C VAL A 231 11.53 16.59 7.23
N TYR A 232 11.46 17.71 6.52
CA TYR A 232 12.66 18.48 6.13
C TYR A 232 13.30 19.23 7.30
N SER A 233 12.55 19.42 8.39
CA SER A 233 13.04 19.98 9.66
C SER A 233 13.77 18.94 10.53
N SER A 234 13.64 17.65 10.21
CA SER A 234 14.23 16.57 10.99
C SER A 234 15.70 16.33 10.65
N ASN A 235 16.46 15.89 11.66
CA ASN A 235 17.83 15.40 11.46
C ASN A 235 17.79 13.92 11.07
N GLY A 236 18.51 13.53 10.02
CA GLY A 236 18.62 12.13 9.62
C GLY A 236 19.00 11.94 8.15
N SER A 237 19.15 10.69 7.75
CA SER A 237 19.35 10.30 6.35
C SER A 237 17.98 10.10 5.70
N ALA A 238 17.66 10.91 4.69
CA ALA A 238 16.42 10.75 3.93
C ALA A 238 16.39 9.44 3.16
N TRP A 239 17.55 8.97 2.67
CA TRP A 239 17.62 7.67 2.01
C TRP A 239 17.34 6.52 2.97
N ASP A 240 17.86 6.56 4.21
CA ASP A 240 17.59 5.52 5.21
C ASP A 240 16.10 5.50 5.59
N SER A 241 15.47 6.67 5.69
CA SER A 241 14.01 6.81 5.89
C SER A 241 13.23 6.19 4.73
N ILE A 242 13.55 6.53 3.47
CA ILE A 242 12.93 5.93 2.28
C ILE A 242 13.10 4.40 2.27
N MET A 243 14.29 3.89 2.61
CA MET A 243 14.55 2.45 2.68
C MET A 243 13.78 1.76 3.79
N TYR A 244 13.56 2.45 4.92
CA TYR A 244 12.70 1.95 5.99
C TYR A 244 11.25 1.78 5.52
N ASN A 245 10.68 2.81 4.88
CA ASN A 245 9.34 2.74 4.29
C ASN A 245 9.23 1.59 3.27
N TYR A 246 10.21 1.48 2.37
CA TYR A 246 10.27 0.40 1.37
C TYR A 246 10.38 -1.00 2.00
N ASP A 247 11.16 -1.17 3.09
CA ASP A 247 11.32 -2.46 3.76
C ASP A 247 10.05 -2.89 4.53
N MET A 248 9.27 -1.95 5.03
CA MET A 248 7.92 -2.24 5.53
C MET A 248 7.00 -2.66 4.39
N HIS A 249 7.08 -1.96 3.26
CA HIS A 249 6.28 -2.23 2.06
C HIS A 249 6.52 -3.58 1.41
N ALA A 250 7.77 -4.05 1.39
CA ALA A 250 8.11 -5.35 0.83
C ALA A 250 7.37 -6.53 1.51
N ARG A 251 6.76 -6.31 2.68
CA ARG A 251 6.00 -7.29 3.47
C ARG A 251 4.52 -7.40 3.05
N LEU A 252 4.03 -6.49 2.20
CA LEU A 252 2.60 -6.19 2.05
C LEU A 252 1.94 -6.74 0.79
N VAL A 253 2.71 -7.45 -0.05
CA VAL A 253 2.31 -7.92 -1.39
C VAL A 253 0.90 -8.53 -1.43
N ARG A 254 0.53 -9.31 -0.41
CA ARG A 254 -0.75 -10.03 -0.33
C ARG A 254 -1.98 -9.15 -0.16
N TYR A 255 -1.81 -7.92 0.30
CA TYR A 255 -2.93 -7.01 0.60
C TYR A 255 -3.36 -6.20 -0.62
N GLN A 256 -2.41 -5.85 -1.50
CA GLN A 256 -2.65 -4.92 -2.59
C GLN A 256 -3.46 -5.55 -3.72
N GLN A 257 -4.54 -4.89 -4.11
CA GLN A 257 -5.42 -5.25 -5.21
C GLN A 257 -6.22 -4.01 -5.68
N PRO A 258 -6.87 -4.03 -6.85
CA PRO A 258 -7.75 -2.93 -7.23
C PRO A 258 -8.73 -2.57 -6.12
N GLY A 259 -8.81 -1.28 -5.77
CA GLY A 259 -9.60 -0.78 -4.64
C GLY A 259 -8.87 -0.75 -3.29
N TYR A 260 -7.64 -1.26 -3.17
CA TYR A 260 -6.79 -1.08 -1.99
C TYR A 260 -5.30 -1.04 -2.33
N TYR A 261 -4.62 0.06 -2.00
CA TYR A 261 -3.20 0.26 -2.26
C TYR A 261 -2.39 0.46 -1.00
N ASN A 262 -1.20 -0.15 -0.96
CA ASN A 262 -0.30 0.11 0.14
C ASN A 262 0.35 1.48 -0.05
N ASP A 263 0.42 2.30 1.00
CA ASP A 263 1.02 3.65 0.98
C ASP A 263 2.35 3.67 1.76
N PRO A 264 3.50 3.81 1.07
CA PRO A 264 4.84 3.91 1.66
C PRO A 264 5.20 5.35 2.06
N ASP A 265 4.23 6.26 2.04
CA ASP A 265 4.38 7.69 2.25
C ASP A 265 4.96 8.47 1.07
N PHE A 266 5.15 9.78 1.28
CA PHE A 266 5.42 10.76 0.23
C PHE A 266 6.74 10.57 -0.54
N LEU A 267 6.70 10.95 -1.82
CA LEU A 267 7.86 11.24 -2.64
C LEU A 267 8.44 12.60 -2.23
N ILE A 268 9.74 12.67 -1.93
CA ILE A 268 10.42 13.88 -1.44
C ILE A 268 11.55 14.33 -2.38
N PRO A 269 11.24 14.63 -3.66
CA PRO A 269 12.24 14.84 -4.71
C PRO A 269 13.14 16.06 -4.49
N ASP A 270 12.72 17.09 -3.74
CA ASP A 270 13.56 18.26 -3.43
C ASP A 270 14.28 18.15 -2.07
N HIS A 271 14.29 16.98 -1.43
CA HIS A 271 14.98 16.82 -0.15
C HIS A 271 16.49 17.03 -0.33
N PRO A 272 17.10 17.99 0.39
CA PRO A 272 18.45 18.46 0.08
C PRO A 272 19.55 17.44 0.37
N SER A 273 19.26 16.42 1.19
CA SER A 273 20.22 15.35 1.49
C SER A 273 20.22 14.21 0.47
N LEU A 274 19.25 14.14 -0.45
CA LEU A 274 19.18 13.10 -1.46
C LEU A 274 20.04 13.45 -2.69
N SER A 275 20.81 12.49 -3.17
CA SER A 275 21.42 12.53 -4.49
C SER A 275 20.37 12.37 -5.59
N GLN A 276 20.73 12.75 -6.83
CA GLN A 276 19.84 12.53 -7.98
C GLN A 276 19.52 11.05 -8.22
N ASN A 277 20.45 10.14 -7.91
CA ASN A 277 20.21 8.70 -8.01
C ASN A 277 19.11 8.28 -7.02
N GLU A 278 19.21 8.69 -5.76
CA GLU A 278 18.23 8.33 -4.74
C GLU A 278 16.84 8.90 -5.03
N LYS A 279 16.75 10.15 -5.50
CA LYS A 279 15.48 10.79 -5.92
C LYS A 279 14.80 10.01 -7.05
N ARG A 280 15.55 9.69 -8.11
CA ARG A 280 15.06 8.89 -9.25
C ARG A 280 14.67 7.47 -8.81
N SER A 281 15.46 6.88 -7.91
CA SER A 281 15.22 5.54 -7.38
C SER A 281 13.98 5.45 -6.51
N GLN A 282 13.72 6.45 -5.66
CA GLN A 282 12.48 6.50 -4.86
C GLN A 282 11.27 6.44 -5.80
N PHE A 283 11.23 7.31 -6.81
CA PHE A 283 10.14 7.32 -7.79
C PHE A 283 10.00 5.98 -8.53
N ALA A 284 11.10 5.43 -9.04
CA ALA A 284 11.07 4.15 -9.76
C ALA A 284 10.61 2.99 -8.87
N LEU A 285 11.01 2.97 -7.59
CA LEU A 285 10.58 1.96 -6.63
C LEU A 285 9.09 2.08 -6.31
N TRP A 286 8.59 3.28 -5.98
CA TRP A 286 7.18 3.52 -5.67
C TRP A 286 6.30 3.15 -6.87
N ALA A 287 6.72 3.54 -8.08
CA ALA A 287 6.04 3.17 -9.30
C ALA A 287 5.99 1.64 -9.49
N SER A 288 7.13 0.97 -9.29
CA SER A 288 7.27 -0.49 -9.43
C SER A 288 6.45 -1.29 -8.43
N ILE A 289 6.37 -0.84 -7.17
CA ILE A 289 5.56 -1.52 -6.15
C ILE A 289 4.07 -1.18 -6.28
N GLY A 290 3.69 -0.23 -7.14
CA GLY A 290 2.30 0.18 -7.31
C GLY A 290 1.77 0.98 -6.10
N ALA A 291 2.63 1.81 -5.50
CA ALA A 291 2.26 2.71 -4.41
C ALA A 291 1.55 3.97 -4.93
N PRO A 292 0.80 4.70 -4.10
CA PRO A 292 0.43 6.07 -4.36
C PRO A 292 1.66 6.92 -4.72
N LEU A 293 1.52 7.80 -5.72
CA LEU A 293 2.59 8.72 -6.15
C LEU A 293 2.25 10.12 -5.67
N ILE A 294 2.40 10.35 -4.36
CA ILE A 294 2.05 11.61 -3.72
C ILE A 294 3.34 12.40 -3.44
N LEU A 295 3.47 13.59 -4.04
CA LEU A 295 4.60 14.48 -3.85
C LEU A 295 4.46 15.27 -2.55
N SER A 296 5.56 15.45 -1.83
CA SER A 296 5.70 16.49 -0.81
C SER A 296 6.98 17.28 -1.06
N ALA A 297 6.84 18.34 -1.85
CA ALA A 297 7.94 19.15 -2.39
C ALA A 297 7.49 20.58 -2.76
N TYR A 298 8.41 21.53 -2.88
CA TYR A 298 8.09 22.82 -3.50
C TYR A 298 8.14 22.71 -5.03
N VAL A 299 7.02 22.28 -5.62
CA VAL A 299 6.89 21.99 -7.07
C VAL A 299 7.35 23.13 -7.99
N PRO A 300 7.10 24.42 -7.70
CA PRO A 300 7.57 25.51 -8.56
C PRO A 300 9.09 25.49 -8.84
N ASP A 301 9.90 25.08 -7.85
CA ASP A 301 11.37 25.10 -7.92
C ASP A 301 11.98 23.74 -8.27
N LEU A 302 11.17 22.70 -8.51
CA LEU A 302 11.71 21.44 -9.01
C LEU A 302 12.46 21.68 -10.32
N SER A 303 13.64 21.09 -10.43
CA SER A 303 14.47 21.11 -11.62
C SER A 303 13.78 20.36 -12.77
N ASP A 304 14.20 20.65 -14.01
CA ASP A 304 13.68 19.92 -15.18
C ASP A 304 14.03 18.43 -15.13
N GLU A 305 15.13 18.07 -14.48
CA GLU A 305 15.51 16.68 -14.24
C GLU A 305 14.53 15.98 -13.29
N GLU A 306 14.11 16.67 -12.22
CA GLU A 306 13.12 16.13 -11.27
C GLU A 306 11.75 15.98 -11.93
N ILE A 307 11.29 16.99 -12.66
CA ILE A 307 10.06 16.90 -13.44
C ILE A 307 10.14 15.76 -14.47
N ALA A 308 11.28 15.57 -15.12
CA ALA A 308 11.44 14.52 -16.14
C ALA A 308 11.24 13.11 -15.58
N PHE A 309 11.81 12.79 -14.41
CA PHE A 309 11.57 11.45 -13.84
C PHE A 309 10.16 11.35 -13.24
N LEU A 310 9.66 12.38 -12.56
CA LEU A 310 8.29 12.38 -12.00
C LEU A 310 7.22 12.25 -13.08
N SER A 311 7.49 12.73 -14.30
CA SER A 311 6.59 12.62 -15.44
C SER A 311 6.90 11.45 -16.39
N ASN A 312 7.73 10.48 -15.97
CA ASN A 312 8.04 9.31 -16.77
C ASN A 312 6.78 8.43 -16.97
N LYS A 313 6.16 8.57 -18.14
CA LYS A 313 4.93 7.88 -18.53
C LYS A 313 5.05 6.35 -18.51
N ALA A 314 6.24 5.80 -18.74
CA ALA A 314 6.42 4.35 -18.76
C ALA A 314 6.41 3.76 -17.34
N LEU A 315 7.02 4.45 -16.38
CA LEU A 315 6.94 4.10 -14.96
C LEU A 315 5.52 4.32 -14.40
N ILE A 316 4.88 5.45 -14.74
CA ILE A 316 3.50 5.72 -14.34
C ILE A 316 2.55 4.65 -14.91
N ALA A 317 2.71 4.25 -16.17
CA ALA A 317 1.84 3.24 -16.77
C ALA A 317 1.92 1.88 -16.05
N VAL A 318 3.10 1.48 -15.55
CA VAL A 318 3.19 0.24 -14.76
C VAL A 318 2.67 0.43 -13.33
N ASN A 319 2.80 1.62 -12.74
CA ASN A 319 2.18 1.95 -11.45
C ASN A 319 0.65 1.89 -11.52
N GLN A 320 0.08 2.39 -12.61
CA GLN A 320 -1.35 2.46 -12.90
C GLN A 320 -1.85 1.21 -13.66
N ASP A 321 -1.13 0.09 -13.60
CA ASP A 321 -1.52 -1.15 -14.29
C ASP A 321 -2.82 -1.71 -13.67
N PRO A 322 -3.85 -2.03 -14.48
CA PRO A 322 -5.16 -2.42 -13.94
C PRO A 322 -5.19 -3.74 -13.16
N LEU A 323 -4.13 -4.57 -13.26
CA LEU A 323 -4.02 -5.76 -12.43
C LEU A 323 -3.83 -5.40 -10.94
N GLY A 324 -3.35 -4.20 -10.64
CA GLY A 324 -3.21 -3.66 -9.28
C GLY A 324 -2.23 -4.43 -8.38
N GLN A 325 -1.51 -5.42 -8.88
CA GLN A 325 -0.61 -6.26 -8.08
C GLN A 325 0.62 -5.49 -7.62
N GLN A 326 1.07 -5.69 -6.39
CA GLN A 326 2.35 -5.16 -5.92
C GLN A 326 3.55 -6.02 -6.40
N SER A 327 4.70 -5.38 -6.66
CA SER A 327 5.97 -6.09 -6.91
C SER A 327 6.47 -6.79 -5.65
N ALA A 328 6.78 -8.09 -5.75
CA ALA A 328 7.28 -8.89 -4.64
C ALA A 328 8.78 -9.14 -4.75
N LEU A 329 9.45 -9.28 -3.60
CA LEU A 329 10.86 -9.70 -3.55
C LEU A 329 11.03 -11.09 -4.17
N VAL A 330 11.77 -11.13 -5.28
CA VAL A 330 12.24 -12.35 -5.92
C VAL A 330 13.46 -12.89 -5.19
N SER A 331 14.40 -12.01 -4.86
CA SER A 331 15.61 -12.32 -4.10
C SER A 331 16.19 -11.07 -3.46
N ARG A 332 16.85 -11.25 -2.31
CA ARG A 332 17.58 -10.21 -1.57
C ARG A 332 18.92 -10.76 -1.10
N ASP A 333 19.98 -9.97 -1.24
CA ASP A 333 21.28 -10.20 -0.62
C ASP A 333 21.78 -8.93 0.10
N GLY A 334 23.09 -8.83 0.38
CA GLY A 334 23.68 -7.67 1.06
C GLY A 334 23.76 -6.40 0.21
N THR A 335 23.52 -6.48 -1.10
CA THR A 335 23.69 -5.41 -2.07
C THR A 335 22.41 -5.20 -2.88
N PHE A 336 21.77 -6.26 -3.36
CA PHE A 336 20.67 -6.16 -4.31
C PHE A 336 19.34 -6.65 -3.73
N ASP A 337 18.29 -5.91 -4.07
CA ASP A 337 16.93 -6.41 -4.12
C ASP A 337 16.51 -6.60 -5.57
N VAL A 338 15.92 -7.75 -5.85
CA VAL A 338 15.26 -8.06 -7.13
C VAL A 338 13.79 -8.26 -6.84
N LEU A 339 12.92 -7.52 -7.54
CA LEU A 339 11.47 -7.63 -7.41
C LEU A 339 10.81 -7.96 -8.75
N SER A 340 9.65 -8.58 -8.69
CA SER A 340 8.85 -8.87 -9.89
C SER A 340 7.36 -9.00 -9.61
N ARG A 341 6.55 -8.63 -10.60
CA ARG A 341 5.11 -8.88 -10.70
C ARG A 341 4.69 -9.09 -12.14
N SER A 342 3.47 -9.59 -12.34
CA SER A 342 2.82 -9.58 -13.66
C SER A 342 2.13 -8.23 -13.90
N LEU A 343 1.92 -7.90 -15.16
CA LEU A 343 1.08 -6.81 -15.62
C LEU A 343 -0.19 -7.38 -16.27
N GLU A 344 -1.26 -6.59 -16.36
CA GLU A 344 -2.56 -7.04 -16.89
C GLU A 344 -2.46 -7.66 -18.29
N ASN A 345 -1.62 -7.07 -19.14
CA ASN A 345 -1.42 -7.51 -20.51
C ASN A 345 -0.61 -8.80 -20.66
N GLY A 346 -0.19 -9.42 -19.55
CA GLY A 346 0.63 -10.64 -19.52
C GLY A 346 2.14 -10.42 -19.50
N ASP A 347 2.61 -9.17 -19.62
CA ASP A 347 4.03 -8.86 -19.48
C ASP A 347 4.50 -9.04 -18.03
N ARG A 348 5.82 -9.12 -17.83
CA ARG A 348 6.43 -9.23 -16.51
C ARG A 348 7.21 -7.96 -16.19
N LEU A 349 7.07 -7.44 -14.98
CA LEU A 349 7.91 -6.36 -14.47
C LEU A 349 9.12 -6.96 -13.73
N LEU A 350 10.31 -6.41 -13.96
CA LEU A 350 11.53 -6.69 -13.21
C LEU A 350 12.03 -5.38 -12.62
N THR A 351 12.28 -5.34 -11.32
CA THR A 351 12.96 -4.21 -10.66
C THR A 351 14.21 -4.70 -9.95
N VAL A 352 15.30 -3.96 -10.09
CA VAL A 352 16.55 -4.23 -9.41
C VAL A 352 17.01 -2.97 -8.71
N LEU A 353 17.19 -3.04 -7.40
CA LEU A 353 17.69 -1.97 -6.56
C LEU A 353 19.08 -2.34 -6.04
N ASN A 354 20.06 -1.47 -6.27
CA ASN A 354 21.34 -1.51 -5.56
C ASN A 354 21.22 -0.72 -4.25
N ARG A 355 21.22 -1.42 -3.12
CA ARG A 355 21.23 -0.86 -1.77
C ARG A 355 22.64 -0.58 -1.25
N GLY A 356 23.66 -1.11 -1.94
CA GLY A 356 25.05 -0.97 -1.55
C GLY A 356 25.59 0.43 -1.83
N ALA A 357 26.67 0.77 -1.14
CA ALA A 357 27.34 2.06 -1.25
C ALA A 357 28.16 2.22 -2.56
N ASP A 358 28.38 1.14 -3.30
CA ASP A 358 29.23 1.08 -4.48
C ASP A 358 28.48 0.54 -5.70
N ALA A 359 28.99 0.86 -6.90
CA ALA A 359 28.50 0.24 -8.12
C ALA A 359 28.74 -1.28 -8.10
N ALA A 360 27.72 -2.05 -8.49
CA ALA A 360 27.77 -3.50 -8.46
C ALA A 360 27.02 -4.09 -9.66
N THR A 361 27.19 -5.38 -9.91
CA THR A 361 26.51 -6.12 -10.98
C THR A 361 25.78 -7.33 -10.42
N THR A 362 24.56 -7.55 -10.90
CA THR A 362 23.77 -8.76 -10.63
C THR A 362 23.31 -9.41 -11.92
N THR A 363 22.88 -10.68 -11.84
CA THR A 363 22.33 -11.43 -12.96
C THR A 363 20.98 -12.02 -12.55
N VAL A 364 19.94 -11.75 -13.33
CA VAL A 364 18.57 -12.24 -13.10
C VAL A 364 18.21 -13.22 -14.20
N THR A 365 17.94 -14.47 -13.82
CA THR A 365 17.58 -15.54 -14.75
C THR A 365 16.09 -15.51 -15.10
N LEU A 366 15.71 -16.07 -16.26
CA LEU A 366 14.31 -16.27 -16.62
C LEU A 366 13.55 -17.08 -15.56
N ALA A 367 14.20 -18.09 -14.96
CA ALA A 367 13.58 -18.94 -13.96
C ALA A 367 13.19 -18.17 -12.68
N ARG A 368 13.97 -17.14 -12.29
CA ARG A 368 13.66 -16.22 -11.19
C ARG A 368 12.49 -15.27 -11.50
N LEU A 369 12.23 -15.03 -12.77
CA LEU A 369 11.08 -14.27 -13.24
C LEU A 369 9.83 -15.14 -13.45
N GLY A 370 9.94 -16.45 -13.18
CA GLY A 370 8.87 -17.41 -13.46
C GLY A 370 8.66 -17.69 -14.94
N LEU A 371 9.67 -17.43 -15.77
CA LEU A 371 9.64 -17.59 -17.23
C LEU A 371 10.38 -18.87 -17.65
N THR A 372 9.93 -19.47 -18.76
CA THR A 372 10.50 -20.70 -19.30
C THR A 372 11.72 -20.42 -20.17
N SER A 373 12.73 -21.30 -20.13
CA SER A 373 13.88 -21.30 -21.03
C SER A 373 13.71 -22.26 -22.22
N GLN A 374 12.49 -22.71 -22.49
CA GLN A 374 12.19 -23.62 -23.60
C GLN A 374 12.68 -23.04 -24.93
N SER A 375 13.24 -23.91 -25.79
CA SER A 375 13.72 -23.52 -27.11
C SER A 375 12.62 -22.82 -27.92
N GLY A 376 12.91 -21.61 -28.40
CA GLY A 376 11.98 -20.76 -29.13
C GLY A 376 11.39 -19.61 -28.30
N CYS A 377 11.52 -19.63 -26.98
CA CYS A 377 11.17 -18.50 -26.12
C CYS A 377 12.31 -17.47 -26.12
N LYS A 378 11.99 -16.24 -26.52
CA LYS A 378 12.88 -15.07 -26.41
C LYS A 378 12.06 -13.92 -25.86
N TYR A 379 12.61 -13.24 -24.87
CA TYR A 379 11.96 -12.15 -24.18
C TYR A 379 12.68 -10.85 -24.48
N GLU A 380 11.95 -9.74 -24.51
CA GLU A 380 12.54 -8.41 -24.67
C GLU A 380 12.37 -7.64 -23.37
N ALA A 381 13.47 -7.25 -22.74
CA ALA A 381 13.49 -6.40 -21.56
C ALA A 381 13.78 -4.96 -21.98
N ARG A 382 12.78 -4.09 -21.83
CA ARG A 382 12.90 -2.64 -22.04
C ARG A 382 13.13 -1.94 -20.70
N ASP A 383 14.24 -1.22 -20.58
CA ASP A 383 14.51 -0.31 -19.46
C ASP A 383 13.49 0.85 -19.52
N LEU A 384 12.68 1.02 -18.47
CA LEU A 384 11.61 2.02 -18.44
C LEU A 384 12.10 3.45 -18.17
N VAL A 385 13.39 3.62 -17.91
CA VAL A 385 14.02 4.94 -17.73
C VAL A 385 14.71 5.37 -19.02
N THR A 386 15.46 4.48 -19.68
CA THR A 386 16.26 4.83 -20.87
C THR A 386 15.64 4.43 -22.20
N ASP A 387 14.59 3.61 -22.19
CA ASP A 387 14.00 2.95 -23.36
C ASP A 387 14.90 1.94 -24.08
N ASP A 388 16.07 1.63 -23.52
CA ASP A 388 16.96 0.61 -24.06
C ASP A 388 16.31 -0.77 -24.01
N ILE A 389 16.41 -1.52 -25.11
CA ILE A 389 15.87 -2.87 -25.22
C ILE A 389 17.02 -3.87 -25.26
N SER A 390 16.90 -4.92 -24.45
CA SER A 390 17.79 -6.08 -24.45
C SER A 390 17.00 -7.36 -24.67
N THR A 391 17.56 -8.32 -25.40
CA THR A 391 16.95 -9.64 -25.57
C THR A 391 17.46 -10.60 -24.50
N MET A 392 16.55 -11.37 -23.91
CA MET A 392 16.84 -12.38 -22.90
C MET A 392 16.43 -13.77 -23.41
N ASP A 393 17.38 -14.70 -23.48
CA ASP A 393 17.16 -16.12 -23.76
C ASP A 393 17.33 -17.01 -22.51
N SER A 394 17.99 -16.50 -21.48
CA SER A 394 18.34 -17.23 -20.26
C SER A 394 18.43 -16.33 -19.03
N ALA A 395 19.07 -15.17 -19.16
CA ALA A 395 19.25 -14.19 -18.08
C ALA A 395 19.50 -12.78 -18.63
N ILE A 396 19.45 -11.79 -17.73
CA ILE A 396 19.90 -10.41 -17.95
C ILE A 396 20.95 -10.05 -16.89
N GLN A 397 22.05 -9.46 -17.34
CA GLN A 397 23.07 -8.91 -16.45
C GLN A 397 22.84 -7.41 -16.32
N ILE A 398 22.82 -6.91 -15.09
CA ILE A 398 22.47 -5.52 -14.79
C ILE A 398 23.57 -4.95 -13.87
N GLN A 399 24.24 -3.91 -14.34
CA GLN A 399 25.16 -3.10 -13.54
C GLN A 399 24.43 -1.84 -13.07
N LEU A 400 24.52 -1.54 -11.78
CA LEU A 400 23.88 -0.38 -11.15
C LEU A 400 24.93 0.37 -10.32
N ASP A 401 24.88 1.69 -10.38
CA ASP A 401 25.58 2.52 -9.41
C ASP A 401 24.93 2.39 -8.02
N SER A 402 25.60 2.96 -7.01
CA SER A 402 25.07 3.04 -5.64
C SER A 402 23.69 3.70 -5.62
N HIS A 403 22.78 3.11 -4.86
CA HIS A 403 21.41 3.62 -4.61
C HIS A 403 20.57 3.82 -5.88
N VAL A 404 20.87 3.09 -6.97
CA VAL A 404 20.09 3.10 -8.21
C VAL A 404 19.07 1.95 -8.22
N ALA A 405 17.82 2.28 -8.55
CA ALA A 405 16.79 1.33 -8.96
C ALA A 405 16.58 1.39 -10.47
N LYS A 406 16.54 0.23 -11.13
CA LYS A 406 16.14 0.09 -12.53
C LYS A 406 14.90 -0.79 -12.63
N VAL A 407 13.99 -0.39 -13.52
CA VAL A 407 12.74 -1.11 -13.80
C VAL A 407 12.73 -1.48 -15.27
N TYR A 408 12.49 -2.76 -15.55
CA TYR A 408 12.35 -3.31 -16.88
C TYR A 408 10.95 -3.86 -17.07
N ARG A 409 10.32 -3.56 -18.21
CA ARG A 409 9.17 -4.31 -18.70
C ARG A 409 9.66 -5.40 -19.62
N ILE A 410 9.29 -6.63 -19.31
CA ILE A 410 9.68 -7.82 -20.05
C ILE A 410 8.48 -8.26 -20.88
N ALA A 411 8.58 -8.06 -22.19
CA ALA A 411 7.56 -8.49 -23.14
C ALA A 411 7.61 -10.02 -23.32
N LEU A 412 6.46 -10.66 -23.20
CA LEU A 412 6.34 -12.11 -23.37
C LEU A 412 5.91 -12.44 -24.82
N PRO A 413 6.60 -13.35 -25.53
CA PRO A 413 6.19 -13.76 -26.86
C PRO A 413 4.90 -14.59 -26.77
N GLU A 414 4.04 -14.53 -27.79
CA GLU A 414 2.75 -15.25 -27.83
C GLU A 414 2.87 -16.75 -27.55
N SER A 415 4.00 -17.38 -27.92
CA SER A 415 4.25 -18.79 -27.68
C SER A 415 4.68 -19.13 -26.25
N CYS A 416 5.06 -18.15 -25.43
CA CYS A 416 5.63 -18.33 -24.09
C CYS A 416 5.06 -17.35 -23.07
N THR A 417 3.73 -17.25 -23.01
CA THR A 417 2.98 -16.31 -22.14
C THR A 417 2.79 -16.80 -20.70
N LYS A 418 3.09 -18.08 -20.41
CA LYS A 418 2.89 -18.63 -19.07
C LYS A 418 3.96 -18.12 -18.11
N THR A 419 3.51 -17.50 -17.02
CA THR A 419 4.33 -17.15 -15.86
C THR A 419 3.99 -18.02 -14.65
N THR A 420 5.00 -18.36 -13.85
CA THR A 420 4.80 -18.97 -12.53
C THR A 420 5.15 -17.95 -11.45
N PRO A 421 4.28 -17.64 -10.48
CA PRO A 421 4.66 -16.84 -9.31
C PRO A 421 5.96 -17.36 -8.68
N THR A 422 6.99 -16.53 -8.69
CA THR A 422 8.35 -16.91 -8.29
C THR A 422 8.96 -15.82 -7.44
N GLY A 423 9.54 -16.20 -6.31
CA GLY A 423 10.25 -15.28 -5.44
C GLY A 423 10.51 -15.83 -4.05
N MET A 424 10.88 -14.97 -3.13
CA MET A 424 11.13 -15.36 -1.75
C MET A 424 9.83 -15.79 -1.05
N VAL A 425 9.96 -16.79 -0.18
CA VAL A 425 9.00 -17.05 0.90
C VAL A 425 9.75 -16.73 2.19
N PHE A 426 9.24 -15.80 2.99
CA PHE A 426 9.96 -15.31 4.16
C PHE A 426 9.01 -14.91 5.27
N ASN A 427 9.45 -15.06 6.52
CA ASN A 427 8.69 -14.61 7.68
C ASN A 427 8.77 -13.08 7.75
N THR A 428 7.64 -12.38 7.61
CA THR A 428 7.66 -10.91 7.43
C THR A 428 8.12 -10.14 8.66
N PRO A 429 7.85 -10.56 9.92
CA PRO A 429 8.38 -9.87 11.09
C PRO A 429 9.90 -10.01 11.25
N SER A 430 10.46 -11.21 11.06
CA SER A 430 11.90 -11.46 11.26
C SER A 430 12.77 -11.16 10.04
N GLY A 431 12.17 -11.16 8.83
CA GLY A 431 12.88 -11.01 7.57
C GLY A 431 13.73 -12.22 7.15
N LEU A 432 13.61 -13.36 7.84
CA LEU A 432 14.34 -14.58 7.48
C LEU A 432 13.65 -15.32 6.33
N CYS A 433 14.46 -15.78 5.37
CA CYS A 433 14.03 -16.53 4.20
C CYS A 433 13.84 -18.01 4.52
N LEU A 434 12.71 -18.57 4.07
CA LEU A 434 12.52 -20.01 3.98
C LEU A 434 13.56 -20.58 3.03
N THR A 435 14.43 -21.44 3.55
CA THR A 435 15.62 -21.93 2.85
C THR A 435 15.55 -23.44 2.72
N ALA A 436 15.63 -23.93 1.49
CA ALA A 436 15.69 -25.35 1.19
C ALA A 436 17.09 -25.93 1.45
N SER A 437 17.13 -27.11 2.05
CA SER A 437 18.28 -28.01 2.08
C SER A 437 17.98 -29.27 1.24
N THR A 438 18.76 -30.34 1.38
CA THR A 438 18.59 -31.57 0.58
C THR A 438 17.22 -32.23 0.81
N ASP A 439 16.76 -32.30 2.06
CA ASP A 439 15.51 -32.98 2.46
C ASP A 439 14.71 -32.22 3.54
N SER A 440 15.17 -31.04 3.95
CA SER A 440 14.57 -30.23 5.00
C SER A 440 14.53 -28.75 4.62
N ILE A 441 13.82 -27.96 5.42
CA ILE A 441 13.85 -26.50 5.32
C ILE A 441 14.31 -25.85 6.63
N THR A 442 14.88 -24.65 6.52
CA THR A 442 15.37 -23.80 7.62
C THR A 442 14.95 -22.35 7.37
N PHE A 443 15.16 -21.47 8.36
CA PHE A 443 15.03 -20.03 8.19
C PHE A 443 16.39 -19.35 8.34
N GLU A 444 16.82 -18.65 7.30
CA GLU A 444 18.16 -18.08 7.22
C GLU A 444 18.12 -16.62 6.75
N LYS A 445 19.22 -15.90 6.96
CA LYS A 445 19.38 -14.58 6.35
C LYS A 445 19.32 -14.73 4.83
N CYS A 446 18.53 -13.88 4.20
CA CYS A 446 18.41 -13.86 2.74
C CYS A 446 19.77 -13.50 2.11
N SER A 447 20.20 -14.34 1.17
CA SER A 447 21.50 -14.29 0.48
C SER A 447 21.36 -14.54 -1.03
N ALA A 448 20.14 -14.34 -1.55
CA ALA A 448 19.76 -14.54 -2.93
C ALA A 448 20.13 -15.91 -3.51
N LEU A 449 20.21 -16.97 -2.72
CA LEU A 449 20.45 -18.34 -3.22
C LEU A 449 19.18 -18.91 -3.86
N ASP A 450 19.33 -19.80 -4.86
CA ASP A 450 18.18 -20.50 -5.47
C ASP A 450 17.44 -21.42 -4.49
N THR A 451 18.07 -21.78 -3.36
CA THR A 451 17.40 -22.48 -2.24
C THR A 451 16.44 -21.57 -1.46
N GLN A 452 16.50 -20.25 -1.65
CA GLN A 452 15.66 -19.24 -0.99
C GLN A 452 14.62 -18.62 -1.93
N VAL A 453 14.60 -19.05 -3.19
CA VAL A 453 13.64 -18.63 -4.21
C VAL A 453 12.71 -19.80 -4.50
N TRP A 454 11.41 -19.55 -4.53
CA TRP A 454 10.39 -20.58 -4.61
C TRP A 454 9.45 -20.33 -5.78
N HIS A 455 9.17 -21.39 -6.53
CA HIS A 455 8.05 -21.48 -7.47
C HIS A 455 6.79 -21.81 -6.68
N VAL A 456 5.80 -20.93 -6.74
CA VAL A 456 4.50 -21.14 -6.11
C VAL A 456 3.48 -21.42 -7.20
N THR A 457 2.91 -22.63 -7.16
CA THR A 457 1.97 -23.10 -8.16
C THR A 457 0.62 -23.38 -7.52
N ALA A 458 -0.43 -22.83 -8.12
CA ALA A 458 -1.78 -23.13 -7.70
C ALA A 458 -2.21 -24.52 -8.20
N THR A 459 -2.99 -25.21 -7.39
CA THR A 459 -3.54 -26.54 -7.65
C THR A 459 -5.06 -26.53 -7.43
N GLY A 460 -5.77 -27.48 -8.05
CA GLY A 460 -7.22 -27.61 -7.88
C GLY A 460 -7.99 -26.39 -8.36
N ASP A 461 -8.71 -25.73 -7.45
CA ASP A 461 -9.55 -24.55 -7.70
C ASP A 461 -8.78 -23.22 -7.76
N GLY A 462 -7.44 -23.26 -7.65
CA GLY A 462 -6.59 -22.09 -7.72
C GLY A 462 -6.15 -21.53 -6.37
N THR A 463 -6.71 -22.02 -5.25
CA THR A 463 -6.40 -21.51 -3.90
C THR A 463 -5.37 -22.34 -3.14
N LYS A 464 -5.26 -23.64 -3.47
CA LYS A 464 -4.27 -24.54 -2.85
C LYS A 464 -2.91 -24.39 -3.53
N LEU A 465 -1.87 -24.19 -2.74
CA LEU A 465 -0.52 -23.87 -3.23
C LEU A 465 0.44 -25.05 -3.05
N THR A 466 1.26 -25.30 -4.06
CA THR A 466 2.48 -26.11 -3.96
C THR A 466 3.70 -25.20 -4.10
N LEU A 467 4.64 -25.34 -3.16
CA LEU A 467 5.85 -24.52 -3.08
C LEU A 467 7.07 -25.39 -3.40
N SER A 468 7.81 -25.06 -4.46
CA SER A 468 9.03 -25.78 -4.88
C SER A 468 10.23 -24.85 -4.89
N PRO A 469 11.38 -25.22 -4.30
CA PRO A 469 12.56 -24.38 -4.34
C PRO A 469 13.14 -24.35 -5.75
N LEU A 470 13.68 -23.22 -6.17
CA LEU A 470 14.27 -23.04 -7.50
C LEU A 470 15.51 -23.92 -7.70
N SER A 471 16.21 -24.27 -6.61
CA SER A 471 17.34 -25.20 -6.62
C SER A 471 16.98 -26.63 -7.01
N ASP A 472 15.73 -27.07 -6.79
CA ASP A 472 15.20 -28.36 -7.23
C ASP A 472 13.66 -28.31 -7.34
N THR A 473 13.17 -28.02 -8.54
CA THR A 473 11.73 -27.90 -8.80
C THR A 473 11.01 -29.26 -8.87
N SER A 474 11.70 -30.38 -8.64
CA SER A 474 11.09 -31.72 -8.62
C SER A 474 10.51 -32.10 -7.25
N VAL A 475 10.87 -31.34 -6.22
CA VAL A 475 10.37 -31.48 -4.85
C VAL A 475 9.53 -30.27 -4.43
N CYS A 476 8.69 -30.46 -3.42
CA CYS A 476 7.80 -29.48 -2.84
C CYS A 476 7.92 -29.49 -1.32
N LEU A 477 7.60 -28.36 -0.69
CA LEU A 477 7.37 -28.27 0.75
C LEU A 477 6.24 -29.23 1.14
N ALA A 478 6.57 -30.28 1.88
CA ALA A 478 5.61 -31.27 2.34
C ALA A 478 4.67 -30.67 3.38
N ALA A 479 3.45 -31.21 3.52
CA ALA A 479 2.45 -30.71 4.47
C ALA A 479 2.88 -30.82 5.96
N ASP A 480 3.98 -31.52 6.25
CA ASP A 480 4.62 -31.51 7.58
C ASP A 480 5.44 -30.24 7.84
N GLY A 481 5.54 -29.32 6.87
CA GLY A 481 6.16 -28.00 6.97
C GLY A 481 7.65 -27.97 7.20
N VAL A 482 8.30 -29.12 7.33
CA VAL A 482 9.72 -29.21 7.70
C VAL A 482 10.55 -30.02 6.71
N SER A 483 9.90 -30.83 5.86
CA SER A 483 10.57 -31.65 4.87
C SER A 483 10.28 -31.25 3.42
N LEU A 484 11.18 -31.68 2.53
CA LEU A 484 10.97 -31.64 1.08
C LEU A 484 10.64 -33.03 0.57
N ALA A 485 9.56 -33.14 -0.20
CA ALA A 485 9.11 -34.40 -0.77
C ALA A 485 8.73 -34.22 -2.24
N LYS A 486 8.62 -35.33 -2.98
CA LYS A 486 8.06 -35.29 -4.34
C LYS A 486 6.69 -34.60 -4.30
N CYS A 487 6.48 -33.62 -5.17
CA CYS A 487 5.21 -32.92 -5.30
C CYS A 487 4.06 -33.92 -5.55
N ARG A 488 3.13 -34.06 -4.61
CA ARG A 488 2.11 -35.13 -4.60
C ARG A 488 0.79 -34.66 -3.99
N GLY A 489 -0.15 -34.25 -4.85
CA GLY A 489 -1.55 -34.01 -4.46
C GLY A 489 -1.68 -33.23 -3.15
N THR A 490 -2.58 -33.65 -2.27
CA THR A 490 -2.85 -32.98 -0.99
C THR A 490 -1.71 -33.05 0.04
N ALA A 491 -0.74 -33.95 -0.13
CA ALA A 491 0.36 -34.12 0.83
C ALA A 491 1.44 -33.01 0.73
N SER A 492 1.29 -32.10 -0.23
CA SER A 492 2.19 -30.97 -0.48
C SER A 492 1.43 -29.66 -0.72
N THR A 493 0.16 -29.57 -0.31
CA THR A 493 -0.68 -28.38 -0.53
C THR A 493 -0.84 -27.54 0.72
N TRP A 494 -0.85 -26.22 0.50
CA TRP A 494 -0.95 -25.19 1.51
C TRP A 494 -2.03 -24.18 1.18
N ASP A 495 -2.67 -23.62 2.20
CA ASP A 495 -3.50 -22.43 2.12
C ASP A 495 -2.68 -21.21 2.57
N HIS A 496 -2.73 -20.11 1.82
CA HIS A 496 -2.15 -18.84 2.26
C HIS A 496 -3.28 -17.84 2.55
N TYR A 497 -3.32 -17.33 3.78
CA TYR A 497 -4.36 -16.41 4.23
C TYR A 497 -3.92 -14.95 4.11
N ILE A 498 -4.89 -14.02 4.11
CA ILE A 498 -4.63 -12.58 4.15
C ILE A 498 -3.80 -12.18 5.39
N SER A 499 -3.93 -12.92 6.49
CA SER A 499 -3.10 -12.78 7.69
C SER A 499 -1.65 -13.25 7.54
N GLY A 500 -1.28 -13.79 6.38
CA GLY A 500 0.07 -14.27 6.07
C GLY A 500 0.32 -15.72 6.47
N HIS A 501 -0.64 -16.38 7.11
CA HIS A 501 -0.49 -17.76 7.59
C HIS A 501 -0.45 -18.75 6.43
N LEU A 502 0.49 -19.70 6.50
CA LEU A 502 0.56 -20.87 5.62
C LEU A 502 0.04 -22.10 6.36
N ARG A 503 -1.21 -22.48 6.07
CA ARG A 503 -1.88 -23.63 6.71
C ARG A 503 -1.73 -24.88 5.85
N SER A 504 -1.21 -25.94 6.45
CA SER A 504 -1.05 -27.24 5.80
C SER A 504 -2.39 -27.97 5.69
N SER A 505 -2.43 -29.05 4.91
CA SER A 505 -3.59 -29.95 4.84
C SER A 505 -3.94 -30.63 6.18
N SER A 506 -3.06 -30.56 7.19
CA SER A 506 -3.32 -31.07 8.54
C SER A 506 -4.17 -30.11 9.40
N GLY A 507 -4.34 -28.86 8.95
CA GLY A 507 -5.02 -27.80 9.70
C GLY A 507 -4.08 -26.92 10.54
N ASN A 508 -2.81 -27.29 10.65
CA ASN A 508 -1.80 -26.54 11.39
C ASN A 508 -0.95 -25.64 10.47
N CYS A 509 -0.35 -24.60 11.04
CA CYS A 509 0.39 -23.57 10.34
C CYS A 509 1.91 -23.81 10.39
N LEU A 510 2.59 -23.43 9.30
CA LEU A 510 4.05 -23.31 9.31
C LEU A 510 4.45 -22.28 10.38
N THR A 511 5.41 -22.65 11.22
CA THR A 511 5.91 -21.76 12.27
C THR A 511 7.42 -21.64 12.18
N GLN A 512 7.92 -20.41 12.20
CA GLN A 512 9.31 -20.11 12.44
C GLN A 512 9.54 -19.92 13.94
N THR A 513 10.48 -20.69 14.50
CA THR A 513 11.07 -20.41 15.81
C THR A 513 12.58 -20.29 15.65
N LYS A 514 13.10 -19.06 15.76
CA LYS A 514 14.50 -18.71 15.44
C LYS A 514 14.84 -19.10 13.99
N ASP A 515 15.78 -20.03 13.81
CA ASP A 515 16.26 -20.56 12.53
C ASP A 515 15.56 -21.86 12.10
N LYS A 516 14.61 -22.34 12.91
CA LYS A 516 13.94 -23.63 12.70
C LYS A 516 12.50 -23.45 12.24
N ALA A 517 12.04 -24.43 11.49
CA ALA A 517 10.64 -24.58 11.16
C ALA A 517 9.98 -25.70 11.96
N SER A 518 8.68 -25.52 12.19
CA SER A 518 7.78 -26.48 12.80
C SER A 518 6.39 -26.35 12.18
N ILE A 519 5.50 -27.29 12.50
CA ILE A 519 4.07 -27.21 12.26
C ILE A 519 3.37 -27.15 13.61
N GLU A 520 2.66 -26.05 13.86
CA GLU A 520 2.00 -25.77 15.12
C GLU A 520 0.57 -25.32 14.88
N GLU A 521 -0.25 -25.29 15.93
CA GLU A 521 -1.59 -24.73 15.86
C GLU A 521 -1.54 -23.30 15.31
N CYS A 522 -2.48 -22.95 14.42
CA CYS A 522 -2.56 -21.62 13.85
C CYS A 522 -3.00 -20.62 14.93
N VAL A 523 -2.22 -19.55 15.14
CA VAL A 523 -2.45 -18.52 16.16
C VAL A 523 -2.32 -17.15 15.49
N ILE A 524 -3.42 -16.41 15.44
CA ILE A 524 -3.56 -15.21 14.60
C ILE A 524 -2.51 -14.12 14.84
N ASP A 525 -2.06 -13.95 16.08
CA ASP A 525 -1.08 -12.95 16.50
C ASP A 525 0.34 -13.52 16.66
N SER A 526 0.57 -14.76 16.21
CA SER A 526 1.89 -15.39 16.24
C SER A 526 2.80 -14.84 15.14
N VAL A 527 3.72 -13.96 15.50
CA VAL A 527 4.71 -13.37 14.59
C VAL A 527 5.57 -14.41 13.85
N GLY A 528 5.72 -15.62 14.41
CA GLY A 528 6.43 -16.73 13.78
C GLY A 528 5.66 -17.38 12.62
N GLN A 529 4.37 -17.07 12.45
CA GLN A 529 3.48 -17.72 11.48
C GLN A 529 3.09 -16.82 10.30
N ILE A 530 3.64 -15.61 10.21
CA ILE A 530 3.27 -14.63 9.19
C ILE A 530 4.30 -14.64 8.06
N PHE A 531 3.88 -15.06 6.86
CA PHE A 531 4.75 -15.20 5.71
C PHE A 531 4.32 -14.34 4.51
N GLY A 532 5.33 -13.75 3.87
CA GLY A 532 5.23 -13.11 2.57
C GLY A 532 5.53 -14.12 1.47
N LEU A 533 4.73 -14.08 0.41
CA LEU A 533 4.86 -14.93 -0.77
C LEU A 533 5.06 -14.07 -2.03
N PRO A 534 5.48 -14.68 -3.16
CA PRO A 534 5.61 -13.98 -4.44
C PRO A 534 4.30 -13.36 -4.93
N SER A 535 4.42 -12.32 -5.76
CA SER A 535 3.28 -11.65 -6.40
C SER A 535 2.55 -12.58 -7.38
N GLY A 536 1.22 -12.50 -7.39
CA GLY A 536 0.33 -13.33 -8.20
C GLY A 536 -0.11 -14.66 -7.56
N VAL A 537 0.16 -14.85 -6.27
CA VAL A 537 -0.37 -15.97 -5.48
C VAL A 537 -1.79 -15.65 -5.01
N HIS A 538 -2.72 -16.59 -5.20
CA HIS A 538 -4.08 -16.45 -4.70
C HIS A 538 -4.18 -16.80 -3.22
N LEU A 539 -4.97 -16.02 -2.49
CA LEU A 539 -5.28 -16.28 -1.10
C LEU A 539 -6.41 -17.29 -0.94
N ALA A 540 -6.37 -18.03 0.15
CA ALA A 540 -7.48 -18.83 0.62
C ALA A 540 -8.66 -17.94 1.02
N LYS A 541 -9.88 -18.42 0.82
CA LYS A 541 -11.10 -17.71 1.19
C LYS A 541 -11.47 -17.96 2.65
N GLY A 542 -12.03 -16.93 3.29
CA GLY A 542 -12.51 -16.97 4.66
C GLY A 542 -11.39 -16.73 5.69
N ASP A 543 -11.79 -16.74 6.95
CA ASP A 543 -10.87 -16.50 8.06
C ASP A 543 -9.97 -17.72 8.33
N LEU A 544 -8.86 -17.46 9.02
CA LEU A 544 -7.94 -18.50 9.47
C LEU A 544 -8.62 -19.50 10.43
N ASN A 545 -9.59 -19.02 11.22
CA ASN A 545 -10.27 -19.74 12.31
C ASN A 545 -11.48 -20.55 11.86
#